data_AF-A0AA96Y7W2-F1
#
_entry.id   AF-A0AA96Y7W2-F1
#
_cell.length_a   1.000
_cell.length_b   1.000
_cell.length_c   1.000
_cell.angle_alpha   90.00
_cell.angle_beta   90.00
_cell.angle_gamma   90.00
#
_symmetry.space_group_name_H-M   'P 1'
#
loop_
_entity.id
_entity.type
_entity.pdbx_description
1 polymer ?
#
loop_
_entity_poly.entity_id
_entity_poly.type
_entity_poly.pdbx_seq_one_letter_code
_entity_poly.pdbx_strand_id
1 'polypeptide(L)'
;MHTPEPRSRIAELRKAAGLTQLQLSQRVGVTETTIANWERGRGGLDWIVKLIRLCDALNCNLKDLIEDPATTAAPLLSLEEAQVLMRPPAPTHPPAAETEAIAPLPPAPLAEPNALSLSDAQRLMGSPAPEPAPEATQQQPRSIG
;
A
#
# COMPACT_ATOMS: atom_id res chain seq x y z
N MET A 1 7.96 -7.74 -42.70
CA MET A 1 6.59 -7.25 -42.42
C MET A 1 6.70 -6.25 -41.29
N HIS A 2 6.32 -4.99 -41.52
CA HIS A 2 6.27 -3.99 -40.45
C HIS A 2 4.99 -4.26 -39.65
N THR A 3 5.11 -4.80 -38.44
CA THR A 3 3.96 -4.97 -37.56
C THR A 3 3.65 -3.60 -36.94
N PRO A 4 2.41 -3.08 -37.04
CA PRO A 4 2.08 -1.81 -36.42
C PRO A 4 2.25 -1.92 -34.90
N GLU A 5 2.92 -0.93 -34.31
CA GLU A 5 3.14 -0.86 -32.87
C GLU A 5 1.81 -0.58 -32.15
N PRO A 6 1.48 -1.32 -31.08
CA PRO A 6 0.26 -1.11 -30.33
C PRO A 6 0.31 0.25 -29.59
N ARG A 7 -0.81 0.97 -29.61
CA ARG A 7 -0.98 2.24 -28.87
C ARG A 7 -1.76 2.01 -27.57
N SER A 8 -1.27 2.56 -26.46
CA SER A 8 -1.99 2.55 -25.18
C SER A 8 -3.19 3.49 -25.18
N ARG A 9 -4.32 3.01 -24.66
CA ARG A 9 -5.54 3.81 -24.38
C ARG A 9 -5.82 3.97 -22.89
N ILE A 10 -4.90 3.52 -22.03
CA ILE A 10 -5.09 3.49 -20.57
C ILE A 10 -5.31 4.90 -20.02
N ALA A 11 -4.57 5.89 -20.51
CA ALA A 11 -4.70 7.28 -20.07
C ALA A 11 -6.08 7.88 -20.41
N GLU A 12 -6.61 7.56 -21.60
CA GLU A 12 -7.93 8.02 -22.04
C GLU A 12 -9.02 7.43 -21.14
N LEU A 13 -8.97 6.12 -20.90
CA LEU A 13 -9.93 5.40 -20.06
C LEU A 13 -9.87 5.86 -18.61
N ARG A 14 -8.66 6.05 -18.05
CA ARG A 14 -8.48 6.55 -16.69
C ARG A 14 -9.11 7.94 -16.51
N LYS A 15 -8.85 8.86 -17.45
CA LYS A 15 -9.42 10.22 -17.42
C LYS A 15 -10.94 10.19 -17.56
N ALA A 16 -11.47 9.34 -18.44
CA ALA A 16 -12.92 9.16 -18.57
C ALA A 16 -13.57 8.63 -17.27
N ALA A 17 -12.84 7.82 -16.50
CA ALA A 17 -13.26 7.36 -15.18
C ALA A 17 -13.04 8.39 -14.04
N GLY A 18 -12.49 9.57 -14.33
CA GLY A 18 -12.22 10.61 -13.33
C GLY A 18 -11.10 10.27 -12.33
N LEU A 19 -10.20 9.33 -12.68
CA LEU A 19 -9.17 8.84 -11.76
C LEU A 19 -7.82 9.53 -11.97
N THR A 20 -7.05 9.73 -10.90
CA THR A 20 -5.61 10.05 -10.99
C THR A 20 -4.77 8.78 -11.25
N GLN A 21 -3.51 8.93 -11.66
CA GLN A 21 -2.62 7.77 -11.86
C GLN A 21 -2.41 7.01 -10.54
N LEU A 22 -2.19 7.73 -9.43
CA LEU A 22 -2.13 7.16 -8.08
C LEU A 22 -3.40 6.38 -7.70
N GLN A 23 -4.59 6.92 -7.95
CA GLN A 23 -5.85 6.23 -7.62
C GLN A 23 -6.02 4.94 -8.43
N LEU A 24 -5.67 4.97 -9.73
CA LEU A 24 -5.72 3.77 -10.55
C LEU A 24 -4.69 2.73 -10.08
N SER A 25 -3.49 3.17 -9.71
CA SER A 25 -2.44 2.26 -9.25
C SER A 25 -2.84 1.53 -7.97
N GLN A 26 -3.46 2.24 -7.02
CA GLN A 26 -4.00 1.66 -5.80
C GLN A 26 -5.08 0.61 -6.08
N ARG A 27 -6.01 0.87 -7.01
CA ARG A 27 -7.07 -0.08 -7.37
C ARG A 27 -6.55 -1.35 -8.04
N VAL A 28 -5.50 -1.22 -8.85
CA VAL A 28 -4.90 -2.34 -9.59
C VAL A 28 -3.84 -3.08 -8.77
N GLY A 29 -3.36 -2.49 -7.67
CA GLY A 29 -2.30 -3.07 -6.85
C GLY A 29 -0.89 -2.93 -7.44
N VAL A 30 -0.64 -1.83 -8.17
CA VAL A 30 0.66 -1.53 -8.77
C VAL A 30 1.15 -0.14 -8.38
N THR A 31 2.41 0.18 -8.72
CA THR A 31 2.95 1.53 -8.48
C THR A 31 2.40 2.55 -9.48
N GLU A 32 2.36 3.82 -9.08
CA GLU A 32 1.99 4.92 -9.98
C GLU A 32 2.90 4.99 -11.23
N THR A 33 4.21 4.72 -11.05
CA THR A 33 5.18 4.63 -12.14
C THR A 33 4.82 3.53 -13.15
N THR A 34 4.33 2.39 -12.67
CA THR A 34 3.85 1.29 -13.52
C THR A 34 2.69 1.75 -14.41
N ILE A 35 1.69 2.43 -13.82
CA ILE A 35 0.58 3.01 -14.59
C ILE A 35 1.10 4.00 -15.63
N ALA A 36 2.00 4.90 -15.25
CA ALA A 36 2.55 5.89 -16.17
C ALA A 36 3.33 5.22 -17.33
N ASN A 37 4.04 4.13 -17.07
CA ASN A 37 4.72 3.36 -18.12
C ASN A 37 3.71 2.72 -19.08
N TRP A 38 2.67 2.07 -18.55
CA TRP A 38 1.60 1.50 -19.38
C TRP A 38 0.87 2.55 -20.22
N GLU A 39 0.62 3.74 -19.68
CA GLU A 39 0.02 4.86 -20.42
C GLU A 39 0.90 5.37 -21.57
N ARG A 40 2.21 5.34 -21.40
CA ARG A 40 3.18 5.67 -22.47
C ARG A 40 3.46 4.50 -23.42
N GLY A 41 2.81 3.36 -23.21
CA GLY A 41 3.03 2.14 -23.97
C GLY A 41 4.37 1.46 -23.71
N ARG A 42 5.05 1.78 -22.60
CA ARG A 42 6.31 1.14 -22.23
C ARG A 42 6.05 -0.05 -21.33
N GLY A 43 6.48 -1.23 -21.78
CA GLY A 43 6.43 -2.47 -21.01
C GLY A 43 5.00 -2.96 -20.79
N GLY A 44 4.58 -3.99 -21.54
CA GLY A 44 3.33 -4.71 -21.30
C GLY A 44 2.30 -4.66 -22.43
N LEU A 45 2.37 -3.70 -23.36
CA LEU A 45 1.44 -3.69 -24.51
C LEU A 45 1.61 -4.91 -25.42
N ASP A 46 2.85 -5.33 -25.70
CA ASP A 46 3.10 -6.55 -26.49
C ASP A 46 2.50 -7.79 -25.84
N TRP A 47 2.54 -7.86 -24.51
CA TRP A 47 1.94 -8.95 -23.76
C TRP A 47 0.42 -8.91 -23.83
N ILE A 48 -0.19 -7.72 -23.70
CA ILE A 48 -1.64 -7.54 -23.88
C ILE A 48 -2.08 -7.98 -25.28
N VAL A 49 -1.34 -7.62 -26.34
CA VAL A 49 -1.64 -8.05 -27.71
C VAL A 49 -1.56 -9.57 -27.84
N LYS A 50 -0.56 -10.22 -27.23
CA LYS A 50 -0.46 -11.69 -27.23
C LYS A 50 -1.62 -12.33 -26.48
N LEU A 51 -2.02 -11.77 -25.35
CA LEU A 51 -3.18 -12.27 -24.59
C LEU A 51 -4.49 -12.13 -25.37
N ILE A 52 -4.70 -11.02 -26.08
CA ILE A 52 -5.87 -10.85 -26.96
C ILE A 52 -5.88 -11.95 -28.04
N ARG A 53 -4.75 -12.15 -28.73
CA ARG A 53 -4.64 -13.21 -29.75
C ARG A 53 -4.85 -14.61 -29.17
N LEU A 54 -4.41 -14.85 -27.94
CA LEU A 54 -4.63 -16.11 -27.24
C LEU A 54 -6.13 -16.30 -26.93
N CYS A 55 -6.80 -15.27 -26.44
CA CYS A 55 -8.25 -15.27 -26.19
C CYS A 55 -9.03 -15.53 -27.49
N ASP A 56 -8.66 -14.85 -28.58
CA ASP A 56 -9.27 -15.04 -29.91
C ASP A 56 -9.08 -16.48 -30.42
N ALA A 57 -7.87 -17.04 -30.26
CA ALA A 57 -7.57 -18.41 -30.70
C ALA A 57 -8.32 -19.48 -29.90
N LEU A 58 -8.62 -19.21 -28.62
CA LEU A 58 -9.36 -20.10 -27.73
C LEU A 58 -10.86 -19.80 -27.68
N ASN A 59 -11.32 -18.75 -28.36
CA ASN A 59 -12.69 -18.26 -28.36
C ASN A 59 -13.25 -18.05 -26.93
N CYS A 60 -12.48 -17.37 -26.09
CA CYS A 60 -12.81 -17.08 -24.69
C CYS A 60 -12.42 -15.65 -24.30
N ASN A 61 -12.81 -15.20 -23.10
CA ASN A 61 -12.42 -13.90 -22.55
C ASN A 61 -11.19 -14.04 -21.65
N LEU A 62 -10.50 -12.91 -21.39
CA LEU A 62 -9.30 -12.90 -20.53
C LEU A 62 -9.55 -13.48 -19.12
N LYS A 63 -10.77 -13.34 -18.59
CA LYS A 63 -11.15 -13.89 -17.28
C LYS A 63 -11.23 -15.41 -17.27
N ASP A 64 -11.46 -16.02 -18.42
CA ASP A 64 -11.61 -17.47 -18.56
C ASP A 64 -10.25 -18.19 -18.59
N LEU A 65 -9.14 -17.44 -18.72
CA LEU A 65 -7.78 -17.99 -18.77
C LEU A 65 -7.23 -18.39 -17.40
N ILE A 66 -7.80 -17.88 -16.30
CA ILE A 66 -7.27 -18.08 -14.96
C ILE A 66 -8.39 -18.40 -13.96
N GLU A 67 -8.09 -19.32 -13.05
CA GLU A 67 -8.84 -19.48 -11.81
C GLU A 67 -8.08 -18.73 -10.71
N ASP A 68 -8.63 -17.62 -10.25
CA ASP A 68 -8.06 -16.85 -9.15
C ASP A 68 -8.79 -17.22 -7.85
N PRO A 69 -8.12 -17.86 -6.87
CA PRO A 69 -8.75 -18.20 -5.59
C PRO A 69 -9.18 -16.97 -4.79
N ALA A 70 -8.61 -15.78 -5.05
CA ALA A 70 -9.06 -14.52 -4.43
C ALA A 70 -10.37 -13.99 -5.05
N THR A 71 -10.65 -14.34 -6.31
CA THR A 71 -11.92 -14.04 -7.00
C THR A 71 -12.96 -15.15 -6.78
N THR A 72 -12.51 -16.36 -6.47
CA THR A 72 -13.34 -17.58 -6.28
C THR A 72 -13.59 -17.84 -4.79
N ALA A 73 -13.91 -16.81 -4.02
CA ALA A 73 -14.54 -17.00 -2.72
C ALA A 73 -15.96 -17.56 -2.98
N ALA A 74 -16.06 -18.87 -2.80
CA ALA A 74 -17.25 -19.71 -2.87
C ALA A 74 -18.49 -19.05 -2.26
N PRO A 75 -19.72 -19.38 -2.74
CA PRO A 75 -20.93 -18.85 -2.15
C PRO A 75 -20.90 -19.14 -0.65
N LEU A 76 -20.94 -18.07 0.13
CA LEU A 76 -21.13 -18.15 1.58
C LEU A 76 -22.29 -19.11 1.80
N LEU A 77 -22.05 -20.14 2.61
CA LEU A 77 -23.09 -21.00 3.16
C LEU A 77 -24.29 -20.12 3.53
N SER A 78 -25.48 -20.55 3.11
CA SER A 78 -26.73 -19.83 3.35
C SER A 78 -26.88 -19.52 4.85
N LEU A 79 -27.50 -18.39 5.18
CA LEU A 79 -27.73 -17.98 6.59
C LEU A 79 -28.40 -19.10 7.40
N GLU A 80 -29.24 -19.92 6.74
CA GLU A 80 -29.87 -21.11 7.29
C GLU A 80 -28.88 -22.15 7.81
N GLU A 81 -27.78 -22.44 7.10
CA GLU A 81 -26.80 -23.45 7.51
C GLU A 81 -26.00 -23.01 8.75
N ALA A 82 -25.64 -21.73 8.82
CA ALA A 82 -25.00 -21.14 9.99
C ALA A 82 -25.96 -21.08 11.21
N GLN A 83 -27.25 -20.83 10.97
CA GLN A 83 -28.28 -20.77 12.02
C GLN A 83 -28.54 -22.14 12.66
N VAL A 84 -28.46 -23.22 11.88
CA VAL A 84 -28.64 -24.61 12.37
C VAL A 84 -27.49 -25.03 13.29
N LEU A 85 -26.25 -24.66 12.95
CA LEU A 85 -25.06 -25.00 13.75
C LEU A 85 -24.99 -24.23 15.08
N MET A 86 -25.55 -23.01 15.10
CA MET A 86 -25.54 -22.11 16.27
C MET A 86 -26.73 -22.30 17.22
N ARG A 87 -27.63 -23.28 17.01
CA ARG A 87 -28.76 -23.51 17.92
C ARG A 87 -28.27 -24.18 19.21
N PRO A 88 -28.33 -23.53 20.38
CA PRO A 88 -27.94 -24.16 21.64
C PRO A 88 -28.88 -25.33 21.98
N PRO A 89 -28.38 -26.42 22.58
CA PRO A 89 -29.24 -27.51 23.03
C PRO A 89 -30.20 -27.00 24.10
N ALA A 90 -31.45 -27.49 24.07
CA ALA A 90 -32.50 -27.07 25.00
C ALA A 90 -32.02 -27.22 26.46
N PRO A 91 -32.29 -26.24 27.34
CA PRO A 91 -31.76 -26.25 28.70
C PRO A 91 -32.38 -27.41 29.50
N THR A 92 -31.53 -28.33 29.95
CA THR A 92 -31.89 -29.46 30.82
C THR A 92 -31.36 -29.21 32.23
N HIS A 93 -31.78 -28.14 32.91
CA HIS A 93 -31.69 -28.09 34.36
C HIS A 93 -32.62 -27.01 34.98
N PRO A 94 -33.22 -27.25 36.17
CA PRO A 94 -34.04 -26.25 36.86
C PRO A 94 -33.17 -25.16 37.52
N PRO A 95 -33.74 -23.98 37.84
CA PRO A 95 -32.99 -22.84 38.36
C PRO A 95 -32.72 -22.97 39.87
N ALA A 96 -31.45 -22.88 40.27
CA ALA A 96 -31.04 -22.64 41.65
C ALA A 96 -30.12 -21.41 41.69
N ALA A 97 -30.42 -20.52 42.63
CA ALA A 97 -29.78 -19.24 42.88
C ALA A 97 -28.33 -19.37 43.37
N GLU A 98 -27.53 -18.29 43.22
CA GLU A 98 -26.82 -17.61 44.32
C GLU A 98 -25.94 -16.46 43.80
N THR A 99 -25.88 -15.41 44.61
CA THR A 99 -25.27 -14.10 44.39
C THR A 99 -23.99 -14.02 45.22
N GLU A 100 -22.89 -13.46 44.70
CA GLU A 100 -21.94 -12.71 45.53
C GLU A 100 -21.00 -11.80 44.72
N ALA A 101 -20.69 -10.64 45.30
CA ALA A 101 -20.04 -9.48 44.70
C ALA A 101 -18.67 -9.21 45.37
N ILE A 102 -17.66 -8.77 44.60
CA ILE A 102 -16.37 -8.27 45.12
C ILE A 102 -15.97 -6.96 44.38
N ALA A 103 -15.61 -5.95 45.17
CA ALA A 103 -15.44 -4.52 44.83
C ALA A 103 -14.04 -4.12 44.26
N PRO A 104 -13.84 -2.90 43.70
CA PRO A 104 -12.63 -2.51 42.94
C PRO A 104 -11.50 -1.85 43.76
N LEU A 105 -10.26 -1.96 43.24
CA LEU A 105 -8.97 -1.50 43.77
C LEU A 105 -8.76 0.04 43.79
N PRO A 106 -7.90 0.60 44.70
CA PRO A 106 -7.61 2.04 44.79
C PRO A 106 -6.49 2.56 43.85
N PRO A 107 -6.44 3.88 43.54
CA PRO A 107 -5.47 4.48 42.61
C PRO A 107 -4.10 4.83 43.24
N ALA A 108 -3.04 4.75 42.44
CA ALA A 108 -1.65 5.07 42.80
C ALA A 108 -1.35 6.60 42.83
N PRO A 109 -0.42 7.09 43.68
CA PRO A 109 -0.15 8.52 43.85
C PRO A 109 0.86 9.11 42.85
N LEU A 110 0.68 10.42 42.57
CA LEU A 110 1.47 11.33 41.73
C LEU A 110 2.55 12.11 42.50
N ALA A 111 3.53 12.66 41.75
CA ALA A 111 4.52 13.73 42.02
C ALA A 111 6.01 13.25 42.09
N GLU A 112 6.87 13.42 41.07
CA GLU A 112 7.55 14.63 40.47
C GLU A 112 8.86 14.99 41.23
N PRO A 113 9.87 15.74 40.68
CA PRO A 113 10.21 16.10 39.30
C PRO A 113 11.72 15.93 38.97
N ASN A 114 12.10 15.59 37.72
CA ASN A 114 13.46 15.87 37.24
C ASN A 114 13.40 16.45 35.83
N ALA A 115 12.93 17.70 35.77
CA ALA A 115 12.99 18.51 34.58
C ALA A 115 14.41 19.10 34.46
N LEU A 116 15.22 18.50 33.60
CA LEU A 116 16.44 19.14 33.10
C LEU A 116 16.04 20.43 32.38
N SER A 117 16.56 21.56 32.86
CA SER A 117 16.30 22.89 32.32
C SER A 117 16.93 23.07 30.93
N LEU A 118 16.18 23.66 29.99
CA LEU A 118 16.62 23.98 28.62
C LEU A 118 17.87 24.89 28.58
N SER A 119 18.17 25.60 29.67
CA SER A 119 19.34 26.47 29.79
C SER A 119 20.66 25.69 29.92
N ASP A 120 20.63 24.46 30.43
CA ASP A 120 21.82 23.61 30.62
C ASP A 120 22.20 22.86 29.34
N ALA A 121 21.21 22.49 28.52
CA ALA A 121 21.44 21.81 27.23
C ALA A 121 22.14 22.72 26.20
N GLN A 122 21.95 24.04 26.29
CA GLN A 122 22.45 24.99 25.29
C GLN A 122 23.90 25.44 25.53
N ARG A 123 24.53 25.04 26.64
CA ARG A 123 25.91 25.39 27.01
C ARG A 123 26.95 24.39 26.52
N LEU A 124 26.54 23.22 26.02
CA LEU A 124 27.43 22.16 25.53
C LEU A 124 27.70 22.20 24.02
N MET A 125 26.96 23.02 23.26
CA MET A 125 27.03 23.11 21.79
C MET A 125 27.52 24.49 21.33
N GLY A 126 28.62 24.98 21.94
CA GLY A 126 29.32 26.17 21.46
C GLY A 126 30.01 25.90 20.12
N SER A 127 29.53 26.57 19.07
CA SER A 127 30.06 26.53 17.70
C SER A 127 31.55 26.92 17.63
N PRO A 128 32.41 26.18 16.91
CA PRO A 128 33.70 26.70 16.47
C PRO A 128 33.50 27.73 15.34
N ALA A 129 34.31 28.80 15.40
CA ALA A 129 34.33 29.92 14.46
C ALA A 129 34.67 29.49 13.01
N PRO A 130 34.24 30.24 11.98
CA PRO A 130 34.55 29.91 10.58
C PRO A 130 36.02 30.21 10.25
N GLU A 131 36.73 29.22 9.70
CA GLU A 131 38.06 29.39 9.09
C GLU A 131 37.98 30.24 7.81
N PRO A 132 38.99 31.10 7.54
CA PRO A 132 39.04 31.92 6.33
C PRO A 132 39.41 31.08 5.09
N ALA A 133 38.71 31.33 3.98
CA ALA A 133 38.92 30.68 2.69
C ALA A 133 40.32 30.99 2.11
N PRO A 134 41.02 30.00 1.52
CA PRO A 134 42.27 30.27 0.81
C PRO A 134 42.02 30.82 -0.61
N GLU A 135 42.85 31.81 -0.93
CA GLU A 135 42.91 32.63 -2.14
C GLU A 135 43.00 31.86 -3.46
N ALA A 136 42.43 32.49 -4.48
CA ALA A 136 42.63 32.18 -5.89
C ALA A 136 44.13 32.20 -6.25
N THR A 137 44.72 31.02 -6.43
CA THR A 137 46.00 30.88 -7.13
C THR A 137 45.75 30.56 -8.58
N GLN A 138 46.01 31.54 -9.43
CA GLN A 138 46.21 31.40 -10.87
C GLN A 138 47.27 30.33 -11.13
N GLN A 139 46.94 29.33 -11.94
CA GLN A 139 47.93 28.46 -12.54
C GLN A 139 47.78 28.46 -14.06
N GLN A 140 48.91 28.85 -14.67
CA GLN A 140 49.16 29.15 -16.07
C GLN A 140 48.83 27.97 -17.01
N PRO A 141 48.51 28.26 -18.29
CA PRO A 141 48.26 27.24 -19.29
C PRO A 141 49.54 26.48 -19.65
N ARG A 142 49.50 25.15 -19.63
CA ARG A 142 50.55 24.32 -20.24
C ARG A 142 50.28 24.14 -21.73
N SER A 143 51.17 24.70 -22.55
CA SER A 143 51.41 24.26 -23.93
C SER A 143 52.01 22.86 -23.93
N ILE A 144 51.44 21.94 -24.71
CA ILE A 144 52.16 20.75 -25.20
C ILE A 144 51.66 20.44 -26.61
N GLY A 145 52.59 20.52 -27.58
CA GLY A 145 52.73 19.62 -28.74
C GLY A 145 51.66 19.65 -29.80
#